data_AF-F6IGK6-F1
#
_entry.id   AF-F6IGK6-F1
#
_cell.length_a   1.000
_cell.length_b   1.000
_cell.length_c   1.000
_cell.angle_alpha   90.00
_cell.angle_beta   90.00
_cell.angle_gamma   90.00
#
_symmetry.space_group_name_H-M   'P 1'
#
loop_
_entity.id
_entity.type
_entity.pdbx_description
1 polymer ?
#
loop_
_entity_poly.entity_id
_entity_poly.type
_entity_poly.pdbx_seq_one_letter_code
_entity_poly.pdbx_strand_id
1 'polypeptide(L)'
;MTVNSYLTNRASNAILSTGEQDSINRSVATLQTRLNSYFGSKLNSHFRFGSSTRGTILPRSMDGHSDIDYMVVFAEGGYTPQTYLNRLRAFVDAYYSSSDIKQSSPTIVLELNHIKFDLVPALANMWGGYQIPDGTSAWQNTNPNDFNGKLTEKNTANHHLIKPTIRLVKFWNAQNGYVFDSYSLEKWIVDQSYFYISTQRDYLLETFEKLATPTDTQWRKDKVERAKKIVAEVRRLERENMPVSAELEIKKLIPE
;
A
#
# COMPACT_ATOMS: atom_id res chain seq x y z
N MET A 1 28.33 -5.97 -6.81
CA MET A 1 27.22 -5.27 -7.49
C MET A 1 27.33 -3.79 -7.10
N THR A 2 26.66 -2.84 -7.75
CA THR A 2 26.61 -1.46 -7.23
C THR A 2 25.35 -1.31 -6.37
N VAL A 3 25.31 -0.32 -5.47
CA VAL A 3 24.09 -0.02 -4.69
C VAL A 3 22.90 0.21 -5.62
N ASN A 4 23.11 0.92 -6.73
CA ASN A 4 22.04 1.16 -7.70
C ASN A 4 21.52 -0.12 -8.37
N SER A 5 22.41 -1.00 -8.86
CA SER A 5 21.94 -2.24 -9.49
C SER A 5 21.28 -3.19 -8.49
N TYR A 6 21.77 -3.22 -7.25
CA TYR A 6 21.10 -3.94 -6.15
C TYR A 6 19.69 -3.41 -5.91
N LEU A 7 19.52 -2.10 -5.69
CA LEU A 7 18.22 -1.51 -5.40
C LEU A 7 17.24 -1.59 -6.58
N THR A 8 17.76 -1.53 -7.82
CA THR A 8 16.96 -1.75 -9.03
C THR A 8 16.42 -3.19 -9.07
N ASN A 9 17.26 -4.18 -8.74
CA ASN A 9 16.82 -5.57 -8.66
C ASN A 9 15.79 -5.78 -7.54
N ARG A 10 16.05 -5.23 -6.34
CA ARG A 10 15.10 -5.28 -5.22
C ARG A 10 13.76 -4.67 -5.56
N ALA A 11 13.75 -3.51 -6.23
CA ALA A 11 12.52 -2.82 -6.59
C ALA A 11 11.71 -3.56 -7.67
N SER A 12 12.38 -4.34 -8.53
CA SER A 12 11.75 -5.25 -9.48
C SER A 12 11.16 -6.48 -8.79
N ASN A 13 11.86 -7.06 -7.82
CA ASN A 13 11.35 -8.19 -7.02
C ASN A 13 10.17 -7.78 -6.11
N ALA A 14 10.01 -6.49 -5.85
CA ALA A 14 8.87 -5.94 -5.13
C ALA A 14 7.60 -5.79 -6.00
N ILE A 15 7.65 -6.18 -7.27
CA ILE A 15 6.47 -6.29 -8.14
C ILE A 15 5.84 -7.66 -7.94
N LEU A 16 4.51 -7.71 -7.81
CA LEU A 16 3.77 -8.96 -7.84
C LEU A 16 4.15 -9.76 -9.09
N SER A 17 4.54 -11.02 -8.92
CA SER A 17 4.81 -11.91 -10.05
C SER A 17 3.56 -12.10 -10.92
N THR A 18 3.72 -12.49 -12.19
CA THR A 18 2.58 -12.79 -13.07
C THR A 18 1.62 -13.81 -12.45
N GLY A 19 2.16 -14.85 -11.81
CA GLY A 19 1.34 -15.87 -11.13
C GLY A 19 0.53 -15.33 -9.95
N GLU A 20 1.13 -14.43 -9.14
CA GLU A 20 0.40 -13.74 -8.07
C GLU A 20 -0.69 -12.84 -8.63
N GLN A 21 -0.38 -12.05 -9.67
CA GLN A 21 -1.36 -11.18 -10.34
C GLN A 21 -2.53 -12.00 -10.90
N ASP A 22 -2.27 -13.12 -11.58
CA ASP A 22 -3.30 -14.01 -12.12
C ASP A 22 -4.16 -14.64 -11.03
N SER A 23 -3.55 -15.02 -9.90
CA SER A 23 -4.31 -15.54 -8.74
C SER A 23 -5.21 -14.46 -8.14
N ILE A 24 -4.67 -13.26 -7.94
CA ILE A 24 -5.43 -12.11 -7.41
C ILE A 24 -6.59 -11.77 -8.36
N ASN A 25 -6.34 -11.70 -9.67
CA ASN A 25 -7.35 -11.38 -10.67
C ASN A 25 -8.48 -12.43 -10.69
N ARG A 26 -8.16 -13.73 -10.56
CA ARG A 26 -9.18 -14.79 -10.44
C ARG A 26 -10.03 -14.65 -9.17
N SER A 27 -9.40 -14.35 -8.05
CA SER A 27 -10.10 -14.08 -6.79
C SER A 27 -11.01 -12.85 -6.88
N VAL A 28 -10.54 -11.78 -7.52
CA VAL A 28 -11.32 -10.56 -7.79
C VAL A 28 -12.52 -10.85 -8.68
N ALA A 29 -12.34 -11.58 -9.78
CA ALA A 29 -13.45 -11.97 -10.66
C ALA A 29 -14.49 -12.83 -9.94
N THR A 30 -14.04 -13.72 -9.06
CA THR A 30 -14.93 -14.54 -8.23
C THR A 30 -15.72 -13.67 -7.24
N LEU A 31 -15.03 -12.74 -6.56
CA LEU A 31 -15.65 -11.78 -5.65
C LEU A 31 -16.71 -10.92 -6.36
N GLN A 32 -16.41 -10.41 -7.55
CA GLN A 32 -17.34 -9.65 -8.39
C GLN A 32 -18.61 -10.44 -8.70
N THR A 33 -18.47 -11.67 -9.20
CA THR A 33 -19.61 -12.54 -9.51
C THR A 33 -20.47 -12.80 -8.27
N ARG A 34 -19.84 -13.07 -7.12
CA ARG A 34 -20.55 -13.34 -5.86
C ARG A 34 -21.26 -12.10 -5.31
N LEU A 35 -20.62 -10.94 -5.34
CA LEU A 35 -21.23 -9.67 -4.91
C LEU A 35 -22.48 -9.35 -5.74
N ASN A 36 -22.37 -9.45 -7.07
CA ASN A 36 -23.50 -9.23 -7.97
C ASN A 36 -24.63 -10.23 -7.74
N SER A 37 -24.31 -11.51 -7.55
CA SER A 37 -25.32 -12.54 -7.28
C SER A 37 -26.02 -12.34 -5.93
N TYR A 38 -25.30 -11.91 -4.89
CA TYR A 38 -25.85 -11.82 -3.54
C TYR A 38 -26.66 -10.55 -3.31
N PHE A 39 -26.14 -9.41 -3.77
CA PHE A 39 -26.74 -8.11 -3.52
C PHE A 39 -27.62 -7.63 -4.67
N GLY A 40 -27.35 -8.04 -5.91
CA GLY A 40 -28.10 -7.61 -7.10
C GLY A 40 -28.21 -6.09 -7.19
N SER A 41 -29.44 -5.59 -7.34
CA SER A 41 -29.75 -4.15 -7.43
C SER A 41 -29.46 -3.35 -6.15
N LYS A 42 -29.09 -4.00 -5.03
CA LYS A 42 -28.70 -3.30 -3.79
C LYS A 42 -27.32 -2.65 -3.90
N LEU A 43 -26.54 -2.96 -4.93
CA LEU A 43 -25.28 -2.29 -5.24
C LEU A 43 -25.47 -1.32 -6.40
N ASN A 44 -24.85 -0.16 -6.28
CA ASN A 44 -24.66 0.77 -7.38
C ASN A 44 -23.42 0.35 -8.20
N SER A 45 -22.30 0.09 -7.52
CA SER A 45 -21.06 -0.34 -8.15
C SER A 45 -20.14 -1.03 -7.15
N HIS A 46 -19.06 -1.64 -7.65
CA HIS A 46 -18.00 -2.17 -6.80
C HIS A 46 -16.69 -2.24 -7.59
N PHE A 47 -15.56 -1.94 -6.96
CA PHE A 47 -14.27 -1.85 -7.67
C PHE A 47 -13.07 -1.95 -6.74
N ARG A 48 -11.92 -2.37 -7.30
CA ARG A 48 -10.62 -2.28 -6.61
C ARG A 48 -10.17 -0.84 -6.49
N PHE A 49 -9.53 -0.51 -5.38
CA PHE A 49 -8.82 0.75 -5.21
C PHE A 49 -7.50 0.52 -4.45
N GLY A 50 -6.93 1.58 -3.89
CA GLY A 50 -5.81 1.44 -2.98
C GLY A 50 -4.47 1.16 -3.67
N SER A 51 -3.54 0.55 -2.92
CA SER A 51 -2.16 0.38 -3.41
C SER A 51 -2.07 -0.57 -4.61
N SER A 52 -3.03 -1.51 -4.71
CA SER A 52 -3.15 -2.47 -5.81
C SER A 52 -3.41 -1.80 -7.17
N THR A 53 -4.25 -0.77 -7.21
CA THR A 53 -4.55 -0.03 -8.46
C THR A 53 -3.48 1.02 -8.77
N ARG A 54 -2.76 1.50 -7.74
CA ARG A 54 -1.64 2.43 -7.90
C ARG A 54 -0.36 1.79 -8.41
N GLY A 55 -0.23 0.48 -8.30
CA GLY A 55 1.00 -0.26 -8.62
C GLY A 55 2.08 -0.13 -7.53
N THR A 56 1.66 0.13 -6.29
CA THR A 56 2.50 0.28 -5.08
C THR A 56 2.21 -0.80 -4.03
N ILE A 57 1.37 -1.79 -4.36
CA ILE A 57 1.21 -3.03 -3.59
C ILE A 57 2.53 -3.83 -3.60
N LEU A 58 2.80 -4.51 -2.49
CA LEU A 58 3.94 -5.39 -2.32
C LEU A 58 3.49 -6.86 -2.37
N PRO A 59 4.37 -7.80 -2.76
CA PRO A 59 4.11 -9.22 -2.59
C PRO A 59 4.07 -9.57 -1.10
N ARG A 60 3.29 -10.61 -0.72
CA ARG A 60 3.19 -11.05 0.68
C ARG A 60 4.51 -11.52 1.28
N SER A 61 5.45 -11.95 0.44
CA SER A 61 6.82 -12.28 0.84
C SER A 61 7.59 -11.07 1.37
N MET A 62 7.23 -9.86 0.96
CA MET A 62 7.83 -8.60 1.42
C MET A 62 7.00 -7.90 2.49
N ASP A 63 5.67 -7.97 2.37
CA ASP A 63 4.73 -7.38 3.32
C ASP A 63 3.55 -8.34 3.56
N GLY A 64 3.60 -9.06 4.68
CA GLY A 64 2.58 -10.05 5.04
C GLY A 64 1.17 -9.48 5.28
N HIS A 65 1.07 -8.16 5.48
CA HIS A 65 -0.20 -7.44 5.63
C HIS A 65 -0.75 -6.93 4.29
N SER A 66 -0.05 -7.18 3.17
CA SER A 66 -0.51 -6.76 1.84
C SER A 66 -1.91 -7.27 1.53
N ASP A 67 -2.77 -6.33 1.18
CA ASP A 67 -4.18 -6.53 0.95
C ASP A 67 -4.65 -5.84 -0.33
N ILE A 68 -5.80 -6.31 -0.82
CA ILE A 68 -6.53 -5.72 -1.94
C ILE A 68 -7.71 -4.95 -1.37
N ASP A 69 -7.57 -3.62 -1.37
CA ASP A 69 -8.66 -2.70 -1.06
C ASP A 69 -9.78 -2.82 -2.11
N TYR A 70 -10.99 -3.17 -1.65
CA TYR A 70 -12.13 -3.41 -2.53
C TYR A 70 -13.37 -2.67 -2.04
N MET A 71 -13.85 -1.72 -2.84
CA MET A 71 -15.00 -0.88 -2.51
C MET A 71 -16.30 -1.53 -2.96
N VAL A 72 -17.30 -1.54 -2.08
CA VAL A 72 -18.65 -2.04 -2.35
C VAL A 72 -19.64 -0.90 -2.13
N VAL A 73 -20.11 -0.29 -3.21
CA VAL A 73 -20.98 0.90 -3.19
C VAL A 73 -22.43 0.47 -3.19
N PHE A 74 -23.12 0.68 -2.08
CA PHE A 74 -24.54 0.38 -1.95
C PHE A 74 -25.40 1.41 -2.66
N ALA A 75 -26.50 0.96 -3.25
CA ALA A 75 -27.45 1.81 -3.99
C ALA A 75 -28.24 2.74 -3.07
N GLU A 76 -28.62 2.25 -1.90
CA GLU A 76 -29.43 2.99 -0.93
C GLU A 76 -28.63 3.34 0.32
N GLY A 77 -28.70 4.63 0.70
CA GLY A 77 -28.24 5.16 1.98
C GLY A 77 -29.25 4.96 3.12
N GLY A 78 -29.05 5.69 4.23
CA GLY A 78 -30.04 5.81 5.31
C GLY A 78 -29.84 4.87 6.50
N TYR A 79 -28.81 4.03 6.48
CA TYR A 79 -28.42 3.19 7.62
C TYR A 79 -27.07 3.61 8.19
N THR A 80 -26.75 3.12 9.39
CA THR A 80 -25.44 3.37 10.02
C THR A 80 -24.34 2.59 9.29
N PRO A 81 -23.08 3.04 9.38
CA PRO A 81 -21.93 2.31 8.85
C PRO A 81 -21.90 0.84 9.30
N GLN A 82 -22.20 0.57 10.57
CA GLN A 82 -22.25 -0.79 11.10
C GLN A 82 -23.28 -1.68 10.40
N THR A 83 -24.43 -1.12 9.94
CA THR A 83 -25.39 -1.90 9.17
C THR A 83 -24.80 -2.39 7.85
N TYR A 84 -24.05 -1.54 7.14
CA TYR A 84 -23.40 -1.94 5.88
C TYR A 84 -22.25 -2.93 6.12
N LEU A 85 -21.49 -2.76 7.21
CA LEU A 85 -20.49 -3.73 7.62
C LEU A 85 -21.11 -5.10 7.91
N ASN A 86 -22.25 -5.14 8.60
CA ASN A 86 -22.98 -6.38 8.86
C ASN A 86 -23.48 -7.04 7.57
N ARG A 87 -23.91 -6.24 6.57
CA ARG A 87 -24.30 -6.76 5.25
C ARG A 87 -23.12 -7.40 4.54
N LEU A 88 -21.94 -6.75 4.54
CA LEU A 88 -20.73 -7.32 3.97
C LEU A 88 -20.28 -8.58 4.73
N ARG A 89 -20.38 -8.59 6.07
CA ARG A 89 -20.09 -9.78 6.88
C ARG A 89 -20.99 -10.95 6.49
N ALA A 90 -22.31 -10.74 6.43
CA ALA A 90 -23.26 -11.79 6.03
C ALA A 90 -23.00 -12.32 4.61
N PHE A 91 -22.56 -11.44 3.69
CA PHE A 91 -22.12 -11.85 2.36
C PHE A 91 -20.87 -12.75 2.42
N VAL A 92 -19.85 -12.35 3.18
CA VAL A 92 -18.62 -13.14 3.29
C VAL A 92 -18.92 -14.48 3.97
N ASP A 93 -19.71 -14.51 5.04
CA ASP A 93 -20.13 -15.73 5.73
C ASP A 93 -20.86 -16.70 4.78
N ALA A 94 -21.68 -16.19 3.85
CA ALA A 94 -22.44 -17.02 2.91
C ALA A 94 -21.57 -17.69 1.82
N TYR A 95 -20.48 -17.05 1.38
CA TYR A 95 -19.68 -17.53 0.23
C TYR A 95 -18.26 -17.98 0.57
N TYR A 96 -17.76 -17.61 1.74
CA TYR A 96 -16.38 -17.81 2.18
C TYR A 96 -16.35 -18.38 3.61
N SER A 97 -17.34 -19.21 3.98
CA SER A 97 -17.48 -19.80 5.31
C SER A 97 -16.28 -20.61 5.82
N SER A 98 -15.40 -21.05 4.91
CA SER A 98 -14.15 -21.76 5.23
C SER A 98 -12.92 -20.84 5.32
N SER A 99 -13.08 -19.53 5.13
CA SER A 99 -12.01 -18.52 5.16
C SER A 99 -11.99 -17.80 6.50
N ASP A 100 -10.84 -17.25 6.89
CA ASP A 100 -10.74 -16.43 8.10
C ASP A 100 -11.41 -15.07 7.86
N ILE A 101 -12.42 -14.75 8.69
CA ILE A 101 -13.21 -13.52 8.58
C ILE A 101 -12.98 -12.68 9.84
N LYS A 102 -12.36 -11.52 9.65
CA LYS A 102 -12.12 -10.56 10.73
C LYS A 102 -12.76 -9.22 10.38
N GLN A 103 -13.43 -8.58 11.33
CA GLN A 103 -13.79 -7.17 11.17
C GLN A 103 -12.61 -6.37 11.75
N SER A 104 -11.95 -5.60 10.89
CA SER A 104 -10.86 -4.70 11.29
C SER A 104 -11.35 -3.28 11.00
N SER A 105 -11.58 -2.50 12.05
CA SER A 105 -12.27 -1.20 11.99
C SER A 105 -11.83 -0.29 10.82
N PRO A 106 -12.71 0.14 9.89
CA PRO A 106 -14.08 -0.29 9.63
C PRO A 106 -14.22 -0.97 8.24
N THR A 107 -13.48 -2.05 8.02
CA THR A 107 -13.54 -2.93 6.84
C THR A 107 -13.90 -4.36 7.26
N ILE A 108 -14.42 -5.14 6.31
CA ILE A 108 -14.54 -6.60 6.46
C ILE A 108 -13.34 -7.22 5.77
N VAL A 109 -12.48 -7.86 6.56
CA VAL A 109 -11.30 -8.58 6.09
C VAL A 109 -11.71 -9.99 5.68
N LEU A 110 -11.53 -10.30 4.40
CA LEU A 110 -11.62 -11.63 3.85
C LEU A 110 -10.21 -12.16 3.56
N GLU A 111 -9.74 -13.10 4.37
CA GLU A 111 -8.42 -13.70 4.21
C GLU A 111 -8.51 -15.01 3.41
N LEU A 112 -8.00 -15.00 2.18
CA LEU A 112 -7.80 -16.20 1.36
C LEU A 112 -6.35 -16.68 1.50
N ASN A 113 -6.10 -17.96 1.18
CA ASN A 113 -4.77 -18.58 1.31
C ASN A 113 -3.63 -17.76 0.67
N HIS A 114 -3.88 -17.07 -0.45
CA HIS A 114 -2.88 -16.35 -1.21
C HIS A 114 -3.01 -14.82 -1.16
N ILE A 115 -4.12 -14.27 -0.63
CA ILE A 115 -4.36 -12.83 -0.62
C ILE A 115 -5.42 -12.44 0.42
N LYS A 116 -5.30 -11.23 0.97
CA LYS A 116 -6.29 -10.61 1.85
C LYS A 116 -7.09 -9.55 1.07
N PHE A 117 -8.41 -9.51 1.26
CA PHE A 117 -9.27 -8.45 0.75
C PHE A 117 -9.81 -7.61 1.90
N ASP A 118 -9.69 -6.29 1.77
CA ASP A 118 -10.34 -5.34 2.66
C ASP A 118 -11.59 -4.80 1.97
N LEU A 119 -12.74 -5.36 2.33
CA LEU A 119 -14.03 -4.96 1.79
C LEU A 119 -14.53 -3.72 2.52
N VAL A 120 -14.64 -2.62 1.79
CA VAL A 120 -15.05 -1.31 2.32
C VAL A 120 -16.46 -1.00 1.84
N PRO A 121 -17.47 -0.93 2.72
CA PRO A 121 -18.78 -0.47 2.32
C PRO A 121 -18.72 1.02 2.01
N ALA A 122 -19.42 1.45 0.97
CA ALA A 122 -19.43 2.84 0.55
C ALA A 122 -20.83 3.27 0.12
N LEU A 123 -21.06 4.58 0.19
CA LEU A 123 -22.22 5.26 -0.40
C LEU A 123 -21.72 6.31 -1.40
N ALA A 124 -22.40 6.44 -2.53
CA ALA A 124 -22.10 7.51 -3.47
C ALA A 124 -22.50 8.87 -2.87
N ASN A 125 -21.61 9.87 -2.97
CA ASN A 125 -21.93 11.22 -2.54
C ASN A 125 -22.57 11.99 -3.72
N MET A 126 -23.65 12.73 -3.45
CA MET A 126 -24.37 13.54 -4.44
C MET A 126 -23.46 14.59 -5.12
N TRP A 127 -22.43 15.07 -4.41
CA TRP A 127 -21.49 16.08 -4.91
C TRP A 127 -20.21 15.48 -5.51
N GLY A 128 -20.19 14.17 -5.74
CA GLY A 128 -19.04 13.42 -6.25
C GLY A 128 -18.19 12.78 -5.14
N GLY A 129 -17.52 11.69 -5.47
CA GLY A 129 -16.78 10.86 -4.53
C GLY A 129 -17.67 9.90 -3.73
N TYR A 130 -17.15 9.40 -2.61
CA TYR A 130 -17.81 8.38 -1.80
C TYR A 130 -17.76 8.74 -0.32
N GLN A 131 -18.68 8.15 0.45
CA GLN A 131 -18.61 8.09 1.89
C GLN A 131 -18.24 6.68 2.31
N ILE A 132 -17.24 6.56 3.17
CA ILE A 132 -16.83 5.30 3.82
C ILE A 132 -17.00 5.42 5.33
N PRO A 133 -17.12 4.30 6.06
CA PRO A 133 -17.21 4.34 7.51
C PRO A 133 -16.02 5.06 8.17
N ASP A 134 -16.33 5.80 9.23
CA ASP A 134 -15.39 6.34 10.21
C ASP A 134 -15.80 5.84 11.59
N GLY A 135 -15.43 4.58 11.87
CA GLY A 135 -15.98 3.83 12.99
C GLY A 135 -17.40 3.31 12.72
N THR A 136 -18.16 3.05 13.79
CA THR A 136 -19.44 2.32 13.73
C THR A 136 -20.64 3.20 13.39
N SER A 137 -20.56 4.50 13.66
CA SER A 137 -21.68 5.44 13.57
C SER A 137 -21.47 6.61 12.60
N ALA A 138 -20.22 6.97 12.28
CA ALA A 138 -19.92 8.12 11.43
C ALA A 138 -19.46 7.71 10.03
N TRP A 139 -19.66 8.64 9.09
CA TRP A 139 -19.18 8.53 7.72
C TRP A 139 -18.13 9.61 7.47
N GLN A 140 -17.07 9.26 6.75
CA GLN A 140 -16.08 10.20 6.22
C GLN A 140 -16.12 10.24 4.70
N ASN A 141 -15.94 11.42 4.12
CA ASN A 141 -15.83 11.58 2.68
C ASN A 141 -14.46 11.10 2.20
N THR A 142 -14.43 10.42 1.06
CA THR A 142 -13.21 9.97 0.41
C THR A 142 -13.35 10.04 -1.11
N ASN A 143 -12.21 10.23 -1.78
CA ASN A 143 -12.10 10.03 -3.20
C ASN A 143 -10.95 9.03 -3.43
N PRO A 144 -11.22 7.72 -3.46
CA PRO A 144 -10.19 6.69 -3.36
C PRO A 144 -9.17 6.70 -4.52
N ASN A 145 -9.47 7.42 -5.60
CA ASN A 145 -8.64 7.50 -6.80
C ASN A 145 -8.03 8.90 -7.03
N ASP A 146 -8.27 9.89 -6.17
CA ASP A 146 -7.75 11.26 -6.34
C ASP A 146 -6.21 11.32 -6.38
N PHE A 147 -5.58 10.48 -5.57
CA PHE A 147 -4.13 10.37 -5.44
C PHE A 147 -3.49 9.65 -6.62
N ASN A 148 -4.23 8.80 -7.35
CA ASN A 148 -3.68 7.99 -8.43
C ASN A 148 -3.13 8.86 -9.57
N GLY A 149 -3.82 9.97 -9.89
CA GLY A 149 -3.38 10.95 -10.88
C GLY A 149 -2.06 11.58 -10.47
N LYS A 150 -2.01 12.17 -9.27
CA LYS A 150 -0.80 12.80 -8.71
C LYS A 150 0.41 11.86 -8.69
N LEU A 151 0.21 10.62 -8.22
CA LEU A 151 1.27 9.61 -8.21
C LEU A 151 1.73 9.27 -9.63
N THR A 152 0.82 9.13 -10.57
CA THR A 152 1.16 8.79 -11.97
C THR A 152 1.95 9.92 -12.63
N GLU A 153 1.50 11.17 -12.48
CA GLU A 153 2.20 12.36 -12.98
C GLU A 153 3.60 12.48 -12.37
N LYS A 154 3.70 12.38 -11.03
CA LYS A 154 4.99 12.42 -10.33
C LYS A 154 5.92 11.32 -10.81
N ASN A 155 5.42 10.10 -10.93
CA ASN A 155 6.22 8.97 -11.38
C ASN A 155 6.74 9.16 -12.81
N THR A 156 5.89 9.63 -13.74
CA THR A 156 6.30 9.92 -15.12
C THR A 156 7.33 11.05 -15.17
N ALA A 157 7.14 12.13 -14.40
CA ALA A 157 8.07 13.24 -14.32
C ALA A 157 9.44 12.87 -13.73
N ASN A 158 9.53 11.74 -13.02
CA ASN A 158 10.74 11.26 -12.35
C ASN A 158 11.22 9.94 -12.96
N HIS A 159 11.10 9.80 -14.28
CA HIS A 159 11.60 8.66 -15.07
C HIS A 159 11.15 7.28 -14.55
N HIS A 160 9.94 7.22 -14.02
CA HIS A 160 9.33 6.01 -13.45
C HIS A 160 10.01 5.44 -12.19
N LEU A 161 10.81 6.26 -11.47
CA LEU A 161 11.54 5.83 -10.27
C LEU A 161 10.78 6.06 -8.94
N ILE A 162 9.63 6.74 -8.97
CA ILE A 162 8.84 7.02 -7.75
C ILE A 162 8.11 5.77 -7.26
N LYS A 163 7.40 5.05 -8.12
CA LYS A 163 6.70 3.82 -7.71
C LYS A 163 7.66 2.74 -7.17
N PRO A 164 8.81 2.45 -7.80
CA PRO A 164 9.77 1.52 -7.21
C PRO A 164 10.36 2.04 -5.90
N THR A 165 10.63 3.35 -5.76
CA THR A 165 11.05 3.95 -4.47
C THR A 165 10.00 3.76 -3.38
N ILE A 166 8.73 4.01 -3.68
CA ILE A 166 7.61 3.77 -2.77
C ILE A 166 7.60 2.32 -2.30
N ARG A 167 7.74 1.35 -3.21
CA ARG A 167 7.75 -0.08 -2.86
C ARG A 167 8.90 -0.42 -1.92
N LEU A 168 10.11 0.06 -2.19
CA LEU A 168 11.26 -0.16 -1.31
C LEU A 168 11.06 0.47 0.08
N VAL A 169 10.53 1.69 0.15
CA VAL A 169 10.27 2.36 1.44
C VAL A 169 9.15 1.68 2.22
N LYS A 170 8.09 1.22 1.55
CA LYS A 170 7.03 0.41 2.16
C LYS A 170 7.57 -0.92 2.67
N PHE A 171 8.44 -1.57 1.92
CA PHE A 171 9.08 -2.81 2.36
C PHE A 171 9.90 -2.58 3.63
N TRP A 172 10.72 -1.54 3.67
CA TRP A 172 11.42 -1.14 4.90
C TRP A 172 10.45 -0.86 6.06
N ASN A 173 9.35 -0.17 5.80
CA ASN A 173 8.34 0.17 6.81
C ASN A 173 7.71 -1.10 7.39
N ALA A 174 7.32 -2.06 6.55
CA ALA A 174 6.77 -3.35 6.95
C ALA A 174 7.77 -4.17 7.80
N GLN A 175 9.04 -4.26 7.37
CA GLN A 175 10.10 -4.95 8.10
C GLN A 175 10.43 -4.32 9.47
N ASN A 176 9.99 -3.08 9.70
CA ASN A 176 10.25 -2.35 10.94
C ASN A 176 8.97 -2.10 11.75
N GLY A 177 7.91 -2.88 11.53
CA GLY A 177 6.69 -2.84 12.34
C GLY A 177 5.77 -1.64 12.05
N TYR A 178 5.76 -1.17 10.80
CA TYR A 178 4.95 -0.05 10.33
C TYR A 178 5.18 1.22 11.16
N VAL A 179 6.41 1.74 11.06
CA VAL A 179 6.85 3.00 11.69
C VAL A 179 5.91 4.14 11.30
N PHE A 180 5.47 4.16 10.04
CA PHE A 180 4.50 5.11 9.49
C PHE A 180 3.26 4.39 8.95
N ASP A 181 2.13 5.09 8.88
CA ASP A 181 1.00 4.65 8.07
C ASP A 181 1.41 4.58 6.59
N SER A 182 1.17 3.44 5.94
CA SER A 182 1.67 3.16 4.60
C SER A 182 1.09 4.09 3.54
N TYR A 183 -0.20 4.46 3.63
CA TYR A 183 -0.83 5.35 2.65
C TYR A 183 -0.34 6.80 2.80
N SER A 184 -0.22 7.27 4.04
CA SER A 184 0.35 8.58 4.36
C SER A 184 1.81 8.68 3.91
N LEU A 185 2.57 7.60 4.06
CA LEU A 185 3.94 7.51 3.57
C LEU A 185 4.02 7.59 2.03
N GLU A 186 3.13 6.91 1.30
CA GLU A 186 3.05 7.05 -0.17
C GLU A 186 2.81 8.50 -0.60
N LYS A 187 1.85 9.18 0.03
CA LYS A 187 1.55 10.60 -0.25
C LYS A 187 2.76 11.48 0.04
N TRP A 188 3.36 11.30 1.21
CA TRP A 188 4.51 12.07 1.64
C TRP A 188 5.69 11.94 0.65
N ILE A 189 5.97 10.73 0.14
CA ILE A 189 7.01 10.49 -0.87
C ILE A 189 6.71 11.26 -2.17
N VAL A 190 5.46 11.23 -2.64
CA VAL A 190 5.04 11.95 -3.86
C VAL A 190 5.21 13.46 -3.73
N ASP A 191 4.95 13.99 -2.54
CA ASP A 191 5.05 15.43 -2.24
C ASP A 191 6.52 15.90 -2.09
N GLN A 192 7.49 14.98 -1.95
CA GLN A 192 8.91 15.35 -1.86
C GLN A 192 9.45 15.89 -3.18
N SER A 193 10.37 16.86 -3.10
CA SER A 193 11.13 17.34 -4.26
C SER A 193 12.39 16.51 -4.46
N TYR A 194 12.66 16.08 -5.70
CA TYR A 194 13.83 15.29 -6.08
C TYR A 194 14.62 16.06 -7.14
N PHE A 195 15.64 16.81 -6.71
CA PHE A 195 16.41 17.68 -7.59
C PHE A 195 17.72 17.01 -7.99
N TYR A 196 18.05 17.08 -9.28
CA TYR A 196 19.35 16.62 -9.83
C TYR A 196 19.73 15.17 -9.50
N ILE A 197 18.73 14.28 -9.39
CA ILE A 197 18.94 12.85 -9.18
C ILE A 197 18.23 12.02 -10.25
N SER A 198 18.81 10.87 -10.61
CA SER A 198 18.33 10.08 -11.74
C SER A 198 18.42 8.56 -11.55
N THR A 199 18.85 8.08 -10.39
CA THR A 199 19.05 6.65 -10.13
C THR A 199 18.15 6.12 -9.02
N GLN A 200 17.77 4.84 -9.07
CA GLN A 200 16.95 4.22 -8.03
C GLN A 200 17.61 4.34 -6.64
N ARG A 201 18.94 4.27 -6.60
CA ARG A 201 19.74 4.53 -5.40
C ARG A 201 19.51 5.95 -4.87
N ASP A 202 19.64 6.96 -5.71
CA ASP A 202 19.52 8.36 -5.26
C ASP A 202 18.13 8.68 -4.73
N TYR A 203 17.07 8.25 -5.43
CA TYR A 203 15.70 8.47 -4.98
C TYR A 203 15.45 7.82 -3.61
N LEU A 204 15.96 6.60 -3.39
CA LEU A 204 15.80 5.93 -2.11
C LEU A 204 16.55 6.66 -1.00
N LEU A 205 17.84 6.95 -1.19
CA LEU A 205 18.66 7.59 -0.16
C LEU A 205 18.14 8.98 0.21
N GLU A 206 17.78 9.79 -0.79
CA GLU A 206 17.19 11.11 -0.60
C GLU A 206 15.88 11.04 0.20
N THR A 207 15.06 10.02 -0.08
CA THR A 207 13.80 9.81 0.64
C THR A 207 14.06 9.53 2.12
N PHE A 208 15.00 8.64 2.44
CA PHE A 208 15.35 8.33 3.83
C PHE A 208 16.02 9.48 4.58
N GLU A 209 16.83 10.29 3.91
CA GLU A 209 17.42 11.51 4.49
C GLU A 209 16.33 12.51 4.90
N LYS A 210 15.30 12.67 4.06
CA LYS A 210 14.17 13.57 4.29
C LYS A 210 13.13 13.06 5.28
N LEU A 211 13.07 11.76 5.56
CA LEU A 211 12.06 11.18 6.46
C LEU A 211 12.05 11.93 7.80
N ALA A 212 10.87 12.36 8.23
CA ALA A 212 10.72 12.96 9.55
C ALA A 212 11.07 11.91 10.62
N THR A 213 11.83 12.33 11.63
CA THR A 213 12.13 11.46 12.79
C THR A 213 10.98 11.58 13.78
N PRO A 214 10.24 10.50 14.08
CA PRO A 214 9.17 10.52 15.07
C PRO A 214 9.68 10.96 16.44
N THR A 215 8.92 11.77 17.15
CA THR A 215 9.28 12.32 18.48
C THR A 215 8.39 11.78 19.61
N ASP A 216 7.26 11.19 19.24
CA ASP A 216 6.22 10.65 20.12
C ASP A 216 6.59 9.25 20.65
N THR A 217 7.30 8.45 19.85
CA THR A 217 7.51 7.02 20.12
C THR A 217 8.98 6.63 19.92
N GLN A 218 9.67 6.24 21.00
CA GLN A 218 11.11 5.97 20.97
C GLN A 218 11.53 4.87 19.98
N TRP A 219 10.81 3.74 19.95
CA TRP A 219 11.19 2.66 19.03
C TRP A 219 11.07 3.08 17.56
N ARG A 220 10.08 3.93 17.21
CA ARG A 220 9.91 4.49 15.86
C ARG A 220 11.06 5.44 15.51
N LYS A 221 11.43 6.31 16.45
CA LYS A 221 12.59 7.19 16.36
C LYS A 221 13.86 6.39 16.05
N ASP A 222 14.13 5.34 16.83
CA ASP A 222 15.33 4.51 16.69
C ASP A 222 15.42 3.87 15.30
N LYS A 223 14.28 3.43 14.72
CA LYS A 223 14.24 2.87 13.36
C LYS A 223 14.62 3.89 12.30
N VAL A 224 14.08 5.11 12.38
CA VAL A 224 14.39 6.18 11.41
C VAL A 224 15.83 6.66 11.55
N GLU A 225 16.32 6.84 12.78
CA GLU A 225 17.72 7.22 13.02
C GLU A 225 18.70 6.16 12.52
N ARG A 226 18.40 4.88 12.74
CA ARG A 226 19.20 3.78 12.16
C ARG A 226 19.18 3.82 10.64
N ALA A 227 18.02 4.03 10.02
CA ALA A 227 17.92 4.13 8.57
C ALA A 227 18.78 5.28 8.01
N LYS A 228 18.70 6.46 8.62
CA LYS A 228 19.51 7.63 8.23
C LYS A 228 21.01 7.38 8.41
N LYS A 229 21.43 6.72 9.49
CA LYS A 229 22.83 6.33 9.71
C LYS A 229 23.34 5.40 8.59
N ILE A 230 22.55 4.39 8.21
CA ILE A 230 22.88 3.49 7.11
C ILE A 230 23.03 4.27 5.79
N VAL A 231 22.10 5.18 5.49
CA VAL A 231 22.18 6.02 4.27
C VAL A 231 23.44 6.88 4.25
N ALA A 232 23.75 7.56 5.36
CA ALA A 232 24.96 8.37 5.47
C ALA A 232 26.24 7.54 5.25
N GLU A 233 26.27 6.33 5.78
CA GLU A 233 27.39 5.40 5.62
C GLU A 233 27.52 4.89 4.18
N VAL A 234 26.41 4.52 3.53
CA VAL A 234 26.41 4.16 2.10
C VAL A 234 27.00 5.28 1.25
N ARG A 235 26.60 6.54 1.48
CA ARG A 235 27.17 7.69 0.77
C ARG A 235 28.67 7.84 1.04
N ARG A 236 29.13 7.62 2.27
CA ARG A 236 30.54 7.69 2.64
C ARG A 236 31.36 6.64 1.91
N LEU A 237 30.90 5.38 1.94
CA LEU A 237 31.57 4.25 1.29
C LEU A 237 31.64 4.42 -0.23
N GLU A 238 30.60 4.96 -0.88
CA GLU A 238 30.66 5.26 -2.31
C GLU A 238 31.63 6.39 -2.64
N ARG A 239 31.74 7.44 -1.80
CA ARG A 239 32.76 8.51 -1.97
C ARG A 239 34.18 7.98 -1.82
N GLU A 240 34.39 6.97 -0.99
CA GLU A 240 35.67 6.30 -0.79
C GLU A 240 35.95 5.20 -1.82
N ASN A 241 35.10 5.07 -2.85
CA ASN A 241 35.21 4.05 -3.89
C ASN A 241 35.22 2.61 -3.33
N MET A 242 34.38 2.36 -2.31
CA MET A 242 34.21 1.06 -1.65
C MET A 242 32.84 0.42 -2.00
N PRO A 243 32.60 0.02 -3.27
CA PRO A 243 31.28 -0.38 -3.74
C PRO A 243 30.74 -1.65 -3.07
N VAL A 244 31.62 -2.62 -2.74
CA VAL A 244 31.22 -3.87 -2.06
C VAL A 244 30.73 -3.58 -0.64
N SER A 245 31.45 -2.72 0.10
CA SER A 245 31.04 -2.30 1.44
C SER A 245 29.74 -1.50 1.41
N ALA A 246 29.58 -0.60 0.42
CA ALA A 246 28.34 0.16 0.25
C ALA A 246 27.14 -0.76 -0.04
N GLU A 247 27.34 -1.79 -0.87
CA GLU A 247 26.33 -2.82 -1.13
C GLU A 247 25.95 -3.59 0.14
N LEU A 248 26.94 -4.02 0.95
CA LEU A 248 26.68 -4.71 2.21
C LEU A 248 25.95 -3.81 3.22
N GLU A 249 26.25 -2.51 3.20
CA GLU A 249 25.60 -1.54 4.09
C GLU A 249 24.15 -1.30 3.69
N ILE A 250 23.84 -1.09 2.41
CA ILE A 250 22.46 -0.88 1.96
C ILE A 250 21.56 -2.10 2.20
N LYS A 251 22.12 -3.31 2.18
CA LYS A 251 21.41 -4.56 2.54
C LYS A 251 20.88 -4.56 3.98
N LYS A 252 21.46 -3.75 4.88
CA LYS A 252 20.95 -3.58 6.26
C LYS A 252 19.69 -2.70 6.33
N LEU A 253 19.44 -1.91 5.28
CA LEU A 253 18.27 -1.05 5.14
C LEU A 253 17.17 -1.74 4.35
N ILE A 254 17.52 -2.25 3.16
CA ILE A 254 16.65 -3.02 2.27
C ILE A 254 17.26 -4.42 2.17
N PRO A 255 16.83 -5.39 2.98
CA PRO A 255 17.37 -6.75 2.93
C PRO A 255 16.95 -7.49 1.66
N GLU A 256 17.62 -8.61 1.39
CA GLU A 256 17.23 -9.61 0.38
C GLU A 256 15.95 -10.38 0.75
#